data_AF-A0A0V7ZJ85-F1
#
_entry.id   AF-A0A0V7ZJ85-F1
#
_cell.length_a   1.000
_cell.length_b   1.000
_cell.length_c   1.000
_cell.angle_alpha   90.00
_cell.angle_beta   90.00
_cell.angle_gamma   90.00
#
_symmetry.space_group_name_H-M   'P 1'
#
loop_
_entity.id
_entity.type
_entity.pdbx_description
1 polymer ?
#
loop_
_entity_poly.entity_id
_entity_poly.type
_entity_poly.pdbx_seq_one_letter_code
_entity_poly.pdbx_strand_id
1 'polypeptide(L)'
;MNFTKLDYCQYLLSSQINYTITNLAEDLENISHDKINYYLRNEKLTPSLLWDNVKDLIVVDEDAYIIFDDTVVDKIFQSQYK
;
A
#
# COMPACT_ATOMS: atom_id res chain seq x y z
N MET A 1 8.14 15.40 11.97
CA MET A 1 8.32 14.07 11.35
C MET A 1 7.69 14.11 9.95
N ASN A 2 8.35 13.55 8.94
CA ASN A 2 7.78 13.41 7.60
C ASN A 2 7.10 12.04 7.51
N PHE A 3 5.88 12.00 6.98
CA PHE A 3 5.19 10.75 6.69
C PHE A 3 5.96 10.00 5.59
N THR A 4 6.16 8.70 5.77
CA THR A 4 6.92 7.86 4.86
C THR A 4 6.12 6.65 4.41
N LYS A 5 6.66 5.95 3.40
CA LYS A 5 6.10 4.69 2.90
C LYS A 5 6.08 3.62 4.00
N LEU A 6 7.09 3.59 4.86
CA LEU A 6 7.19 2.64 5.96
C LEU A 6 6.08 2.84 6.98
N ASP A 7 5.76 4.09 7.34
CA ASP A 7 4.68 4.40 8.27
C ASP A 7 3.33 3.88 7.74
N TYR A 8 3.07 4.09 6.45
CA TYR A 8 1.87 3.58 5.80
C TYR A 8 1.82 2.05 5.75
N CYS A 9 2.95 1.39 5.42
CA CYS A 9 3.03 -0.08 5.41
C CYS A 9 2.78 -0.67 6.80
N GLN A 10 3.38 -0.08 7.85
CA GLN A 10 3.18 -0.53 9.24
C GLN A 10 1.72 -0.40 9.65
N TYR A 11 1.08 0.72 9.30
CA TYR A 11 -0.35 0.91 9.55
C TYR A 11 -1.22 -0.14 8.87
N LEU A 12 -0.98 -0.44 7.59
CA LEU A 12 -1.74 -1.45 6.87
C LEU A 12 -1.57 -2.85 7.46
N LEU A 13 -0.39 -3.15 8.02
CA LEU A 13 -0.15 -4.42 8.71
C LEU A 13 -0.86 -4.49 10.07
N SER A 14 -0.96 -3.36 10.80
CA SER A 14 -1.59 -3.31 12.12
C SER A 14 -3.11 -3.14 12.07
N SER A 15 -3.66 -2.46 11.04
CA SER A 15 -5.09 -2.18 10.92
C SER A 15 -5.74 -2.97 9.79
N GLN A 16 -6.04 -4.24 10.08
CA GLN A 16 -6.63 -5.16 9.09
C GLN A 16 -8.11 -4.89 8.79
N ILE A 17 -8.81 -4.16 9.66
CA ILE A 17 -10.26 -3.92 9.56
C ILE A 17 -10.56 -2.50 9.07
N ASN A 18 -9.82 -1.49 9.57
CA ASN A 18 -10.04 -0.09 9.23
C ASN A 18 -8.79 0.53 8.63
N TYR A 19 -8.64 0.43 7.31
CA TYR A 19 -7.49 0.96 6.57
C TYR A 19 -7.74 2.37 6.00
N THR A 20 -8.66 3.14 6.58
CA THR A 20 -8.96 4.50 6.11
C THR A 20 -7.84 5.48 6.48
N ILE A 21 -7.64 6.53 5.67
CA ILE A 21 -6.63 7.57 5.93
C ILE A 21 -7.03 8.43 7.15
N THR A 22 -8.33 8.57 7.41
CA THR A 22 -8.83 9.26 8.61
C THR A 22 -8.44 8.51 9.87
N ASN A 23 -8.64 7.18 9.90
CA ASN A 23 -8.22 6.35 11.04
C ASN A 23 -6.70 6.43 11.26
N LEU A 24 -5.90 6.40 10.18
CA LEU A 24 -4.46 6.61 10.28
C LEU A 24 -4.10 8.01 10.84
N ALA A 25 -4.81 9.05 10.44
CA ALA A 25 -4.55 10.41 10.92
C ALA A 25 -4.95 10.59 12.40
N GLU A 26 -5.93 9.84 12.89
CA GLU A 26 -6.28 9.80 14.32
C GLU A 26 -5.16 9.16 15.16
N ASP A 27 -4.53 8.11 14.63
CA ASP A 27 -3.39 7.44 15.28
C ASP A 27 -2.09 8.26 15.22
N LEU A 28 -1.96 9.18 14.24
CA LEU A 28 -0.79 10.03 14.05
C LEU A 28 -1.02 11.44 14.61
N GLU A 29 -0.67 11.67 15.87
CA GLU A 29 -0.87 12.95 16.60
C GLU A 29 -0.45 14.24 15.84
N ASN A 30 0.49 14.14 14.88
CA ASN A 30 1.10 15.29 14.22
C ASN A 30 0.97 15.28 12.68
N ILE A 31 0.15 14.40 12.10
CA ILE A 31 0.04 14.26 10.64
C ILE A 31 -1.42 14.30 10.23
N SER A 32 -1.83 15.37 9.53
CA SER A 32 -3.20 15.48 9.02
C SER A 32 -3.48 14.46 7.90
N HIS A 33 -4.73 14.04 7.79
CA HIS A 33 -5.21 13.18 6.71
C HIS A 33 -4.94 13.77 5.31
N ASP A 34 -4.99 15.10 5.17
CA ASP A 34 -4.65 15.79 3.91
C ASP A 34 -3.18 15.59 3.51
N LYS A 35 -2.26 15.60 4.48
CA LYS A 35 -0.84 15.38 4.21
C LYS A 35 -0.57 13.95 3.75
N ILE A 36 -1.28 12.97 4.33
CA ILE A 36 -1.22 11.57 3.93
C ILE A 36 -1.83 11.40 2.54
N ASN A 37 -3.00 12.00 2.28
CA ASN A 37 -3.63 12.00 0.96
C ASN A 37 -2.70 12.60 -0.12
N TYR A 38 -2.06 13.73 0.18
CA TYR A 38 -1.11 14.37 -0.72
C TYR A 38 0.10 13.45 -0.98
N TYR A 39 0.65 12.82 0.05
CA TYR A 39 1.74 11.86 -0.09
C TYR A 39 1.33 10.70 -1.00
N LEU A 40 0.23 10.01 -0.70
CA LEU A 40 -0.23 8.83 -1.46
C LEU A 40 -0.58 9.15 -2.91
N ARG A 41 -1.04 10.37 -3.22
CA ARG A 41 -1.32 10.82 -4.59
C ARG A 41 -0.07 11.07 -5.42
N ASN A 42 1.00 11.55 -4.79
CA ASN A 42 2.23 11.95 -5.49
C ASN A 42 3.31 10.87 -5.49
N GLU A 43 3.26 9.95 -4.53
CA GLU A 43 4.23 8.89 -4.37
C GLU A 43 4.07 7.82 -5.46
N LYS A 44 5.16 7.52 -6.17
CA LYS A 44 5.18 6.46 -7.18
C LYS A 44 5.47 5.11 -6.53
N LEU A 45 4.42 4.34 -6.29
CA LEU A 45 4.48 2.94 -5.87
C LEU A 45 4.52 2.02 -7.10
N THR A 46 5.70 1.76 -7.65
CA THR A 46 5.85 0.94 -8.85
C THR A 46 5.96 -0.55 -8.53
N PRO A 47 5.53 -1.45 -9.43
CA PRO A 47 5.73 -2.89 -9.26
C PRO A 47 7.20 -3.30 -9.11
N SER A 48 8.12 -2.58 -9.77
CA SER A 48 9.57 -2.83 -9.63
C SER A 48 10.04 -2.62 -8.18
N LEU A 49 9.53 -1.59 -7.49
CA LEU A 49 9.85 -1.36 -6.09
C LEU A 49 9.42 -2.55 -5.23
N LEU A 50 8.23 -3.10 -5.48
CA LEU A 50 7.77 -4.31 -4.79
C LEU A 50 8.69 -5.49 -5.07
N TRP A 51 9.01 -5.75 -6.34
CA TRP A 51 9.88 -6.85 -6.76
C TRP A 51 11.25 -6.80 -6.06
N ASP A 52 11.88 -5.62 -5.99
CA ASP A 52 13.17 -5.43 -5.34
C ASP A 52 13.16 -5.81 -3.84
N ASN A 53 11.99 -5.71 -3.17
CA ASN A 53 11.84 -6.05 -1.76
C ASN A 53 11.47 -7.52 -1.52
N VAL A 54 10.88 -8.22 -2.50
CA VAL A 54 10.32 -9.57 -2.29
C VAL A 54 11.08 -10.68 -3.00
N LYS A 55 11.89 -10.38 -4.02
CA LYS A 55 12.59 -11.38 -4.83
C LYS A 55 13.43 -12.36 -4.00
N ASP A 56 14.07 -11.89 -2.94
CA ASP A 56 14.93 -12.73 -2.09
C ASP A 56 14.13 -13.63 -1.15
N LEU A 57 12.82 -13.39 -1.01
CA LEU A 57 11.89 -14.25 -0.27
C LEU A 57 11.38 -15.42 -1.12
N ILE A 58 11.60 -15.39 -2.44
CA ILE A 58 11.13 -16.42 -3.36
C ILE A 58 12.16 -17.54 -3.41
N VAL A 59 11.77 -18.72 -2.94
CA VAL A 59 12.58 -19.94 -3.05
C VAL A 59 12.41 -20.50 -4.47
N VAL A 60 13.51 -20.63 -5.19
CA VAL A 60 13.54 -21.24 -6.53
C VAL A 60 13.84 -22.72 -6.38
N ASP A 61 13.02 -23.55 -7.01
CA ASP A 61 13.13 -25.01 -7.00
C ASP A 61 12.73 -25.55 -8.38
N GLU A 62 13.42 -26.60 -8.85
CA GLU A 62 13.17 -27.20 -10.17
C GLU A 62 11.82 -27.92 -10.23
N ASP A 63 11.31 -28.40 -9.09
CA ASP A 63 10.04 -29.11 -8.96
C ASP A 63 8.88 -28.16 -8.57
N ALA A 64 9.14 -26.85 -8.45
CA ALA A 64 8.11 -25.87 -8.11
C ALA A 64 7.18 -25.55 -9.28
N TYR A 65 5.96 -25.13 -8.93
CA TYR A 65 4.96 -24.65 -9.87
C TYR A 65 4.64 -23.19 -9.61
N ILE A 66 4.49 -22.41 -10.69
CA ILE A 66 3.97 -21.04 -10.62
C ILE A 66 2.46 -21.10 -10.77
N ILE A 67 1.75 -20.61 -9.75
CA ILE A 67 0.31 -20.40 -9.82
C ILE A 67 0.07 -18.95 -10.24
N PHE A 68 -0.69 -18.76 -11.31
CA PHE A 68 -1.10 -17.44 -11.78
C PHE A 68 -2.62 -17.40 -11.86
N ASP A 69 -3.19 -16.32 -11.34
CA ASP A 69 -4.61 -16.00 -11.38
C ASP A 69 -4.75 -14.49 -11.58
N ASP A 70 -5.85 -14.05 -12.17
CA ASP A 70 -6.16 -12.64 -12.31
C ASP A 70 -7.27 -12.22 -11.34
N THR A 71 -7.29 -10.94 -10.98
CA THR A 71 -8.33 -10.40 -10.09
C THR A 71 -8.76 -9.04 -10.60
N VAL A 72 -10.06 -8.80 -10.58
CA VAL A 72 -10.66 -7.49 -10.88
C VAL A 72 -10.87 -6.74 -9.57
N VAL A 73 -10.19 -5.61 -9.41
CA VAL A 73 -10.44 -4.67 -8.30
C VAL A 73 -11.33 -3.56 -8.81
N ASP A 74 -12.62 -3.64 -8.49
CA ASP A 74 -13.59 -2.62 -8.85
C ASP A 74 -13.43 -1.36 -7.97
N LYS A 75 -13.39 -0.18 -8.60
CA LYS A 75 -13.21 1.13 -7.95
C LYS A 75 -14.32 2.09 -8.36
N ILE A 76 -15.54 1.69 -8.03
CA ILE A 76 -16.79 2.35 -8.43
C ILE A 76 -16.80 3.85 -8.04
N PHE A 77 -16.19 4.21 -6.90
CA PHE A 77 -16.18 5.58 -6.37
C PHE A 77 -15.04 6.47 -6.88
N GLN A 78 -14.14 5.96 -7.74
CA GLN A 78 -13.00 6.75 -8.23
C GLN A 78 -13.37 7.70 -9.38
N SER A 79 -14.49 7.47 -10.07
CA SER A 79 -14.89 8.17 -11.30
C SER A 79 -15.41 9.60 -11.10
N GLN A 80 -15.68 10.04 -9.87
CA GLN A 80 -16.23 11.38 -9.60
C GLN A 80 -15.19 12.51 -9.48
N TYR A 81 -13.90 12.18 -9.59
CA TYR A 81 -12.82 13.17 -9.55
C TYR A 81 -12.04 13.13 -10.88
N LYS A 82 -12.60 13.77 -11.91
CA LYS A 82 -11.88 14.18 -13.12
C LYS A 82 -11.78 15.70 -13.16
#